data_AF-A0A8H7CP56-F1
#
_entry.id   AF-A0A8H7CP56-F1
#
_cell.length_a   1.000
_cell.length_b   1.000
_cell.length_c   1.000
_cell.angle_alpha   90.00
_cell.angle_beta   90.00
_cell.angle_gamma   90.00
#
_symmetry.space_group_name_H-M   'P 1'
#
loop_
_entity.id
_entity.type
_entity.pdbx_description
1 polymer ?
#
loop_
_entity_poly.entity_id
_entity_poly.type
_entity_poly.pdbx_seq_one_letter_code
_entity_poly.pdbx_strand_id
1 'polypeptide(L)'
;MPPLGIPAHLAAAIQDPNFERSLKALVEVGSRIMPEVVAASRKTGNTGTLDERIAERSEFSRVGVKLAVMTGSSSLLVEGLAPRQNPPIYNGMMYCVNLVDKIVRRDYRAGQKHELAKLPYLLKRIRHLLRVFYNFRVGGRQHPDLVFCDWEQMFQVGITLHDVGLCLQLDPPRLRAVMAAGGHELEEFLLDDELDVGDFRKAAIVIERRVAADPESEDTDRMAASDIENVAEKDLAAHVLSWFFGDISVAFVLHENIGSDSDERRWASKAMARLVHWSTSETLRSALGDPLTDAMRPIYWSMPLLIKFSQAGGLGAVFGDWVGSFSYGQFTFDLSAQTCCTTKHPTLRALPYLWTLSSIFTASTASRRSIKAARNETHHTPVVFYYVAHCIKRDGLQMRTRADWVRLLTSYVDMPHSTEQRYRWGNMTISGRWDCLEFHGCCAGEACPERRALEALREKRVRGVRDPKVEARLDAWGAKPKACAACGMTAYCSAACQRAHWPKHKLDCLKKRKSAKARQT
;
A
#
# COMPACT_ATOMS: atom_id res chain seq x y z
N MET A 1 0.39 -41.43 1.33
CA MET A 1 -0.40 -40.20 1.15
C MET A 1 -0.39 -39.88 -0.33
N PRO A 2 -1.55 -39.76 -1.00
CA PRO A 2 -1.58 -39.31 -2.38
C PRO A 2 -1.18 -37.82 -2.43
N PRO A 3 -0.59 -37.34 -3.54
CA PRO A 3 -0.31 -35.92 -3.71
C PRO A 3 -1.63 -35.14 -3.64
N LEU A 4 -1.68 -34.13 -2.77
CA LEU A 4 -2.82 -33.21 -2.67
C LEU A 4 -3.02 -32.55 -4.03
N GLY A 5 -4.08 -32.95 -4.72
CA GLY A 5 -4.48 -32.40 -6.00
C GLY A 5 -4.73 -30.90 -5.90
N ILE A 6 -4.45 -30.20 -7.01
CA ILE A 6 -4.79 -28.79 -7.20
C ILE A 6 -6.31 -28.65 -7.00
N PRO A 7 -6.79 -27.70 -6.15
CA PRO A 7 -8.23 -27.49 -5.96
C PRO A 7 -8.96 -27.33 -7.30
N ALA A 8 -10.12 -27.96 -7.46
CA ALA A 8 -10.81 -28.06 -8.75
C ALA A 8 -11.09 -26.70 -9.42
N HIS A 9 -11.36 -25.65 -8.64
CA HIS A 9 -11.54 -24.29 -9.16
C HIS A 9 -10.24 -23.67 -9.69
N LEU A 10 -9.10 -24.04 -9.13
CA LEU A 10 -7.77 -23.60 -9.57
C LEU A 10 -7.31 -24.41 -10.79
N ALA A 11 -7.63 -25.71 -10.84
CA ALA A 11 -7.43 -26.54 -12.01
C ALA A 11 -8.25 -26.04 -13.21
N ALA A 12 -9.50 -25.62 -12.98
CA ALA A 12 -10.36 -25.02 -14.00
C ALA A 12 -9.82 -23.68 -14.51
N ALA A 13 -9.29 -22.82 -13.63
CA ALA A 13 -8.66 -21.55 -14.03
C ALA A 13 -7.34 -21.75 -14.81
N ILE A 14 -6.56 -22.78 -14.48
CA ILE A 14 -5.32 -23.14 -15.20
C ILE A 14 -5.64 -23.78 -16.57
N GLN A 15 -6.77 -24.48 -16.68
CA GLN A 15 -7.24 -25.08 -17.93
C GLN A 15 -8.05 -24.13 -18.81
N ASP A 16 -8.34 -22.91 -18.36
CA ASP A 16 -8.98 -21.89 -19.21
C ASP A 16 -8.01 -21.53 -20.37
N PRO A 17 -8.37 -21.80 -21.64
CA PRO A 17 -7.52 -21.46 -22.78
C PRO A 17 -7.25 -19.94 -22.89
N ASN A 18 -8.02 -19.09 -22.21
CA ASN A 18 -7.77 -17.66 -22.09
C ASN A 18 -6.77 -17.32 -20.99
N PHE A 19 -6.50 -18.19 -20.02
CA PHE A 19 -5.53 -17.95 -18.96
C PHE A 19 -4.10 -17.87 -19.52
N GLU A 20 -3.71 -18.84 -20.36
CA GLU A 20 -2.38 -18.82 -21.01
C GLU A 20 -2.23 -17.65 -21.98
N ARG A 21 -3.32 -17.28 -22.68
CA ARG A 21 -3.35 -16.10 -23.55
C ARG A 21 -3.24 -14.79 -22.75
N SER A 22 -3.93 -14.69 -21.62
CA SER A 22 -3.88 -13.52 -20.72
C SER A 22 -2.52 -13.40 -20.03
N LEU A 23 -1.90 -14.52 -19.65
CA LEU A 23 -0.54 -14.58 -19.11
C LEU A 23 0.51 -14.20 -20.15
N LYS A 24 0.43 -14.73 -21.38
CA LYS A 24 1.32 -14.34 -22.47
C LYS A 24 1.17 -12.86 -22.80
N ALA A 25 -0.07 -12.34 -22.84
CA ALA A 25 -0.31 -10.92 -22.98
C ALA A 25 0.32 -10.12 -21.83
N LEU A 26 0.11 -10.51 -20.56
CA LEU A 26 0.71 -9.84 -19.41
C LEU A 26 2.25 -9.86 -19.43
N VAL A 27 2.87 -10.97 -19.82
CA VAL A 27 4.33 -11.10 -19.95
C VAL A 27 4.87 -10.27 -21.12
N GLU A 28 4.16 -10.25 -22.25
CA GLU A 28 4.53 -9.44 -23.41
C GLU A 28 4.38 -7.94 -23.14
N VAL A 29 3.33 -7.56 -22.41
CA VAL A 29 3.10 -6.19 -21.95
C VAL A 29 4.17 -5.79 -20.93
N GLY A 30 4.45 -6.65 -19.94
CA GLY A 30 5.51 -6.44 -18.96
C GLY A 30 6.90 -6.32 -19.59
N SER A 31 7.25 -7.15 -20.57
CA SER A 31 8.55 -7.09 -21.24
C SER A 31 8.74 -5.84 -22.10
N ARG A 32 7.65 -5.25 -22.62
CA ARG A 32 7.66 -3.98 -23.35
C ARG A 32 7.70 -2.77 -22.43
N ILE A 33 6.92 -2.76 -21.35
CA ILE A 33 6.71 -1.57 -20.49
C ILE A 33 7.73 -1.47 -19.36
N MET A 34 8.17 -2.58 -18.77
CA MET A 34 9.07 -2.55 -17.61
C MET A 34 10.42 -1.86 -17.90
N PRO A 35 11.04 -1.98 -19.09
CA PRO A 35 12.21 -1.19 -19.44
C PRO A 35 11.95 0.32 -19.41
N GLU A 36 10.78 0.78 -19.85
CA GLU A 36 10.37 2.19 -19.82
C GLU A 36 10.16 2.68 -18.38
N VAL A 37 9.49 1.90 -17.54
CA VAL A 37 9.31 2.21 -16.10
C VAL A 37 10.65 2.33 -15.39
N VAL A 38 11.56 1.37 -15.61
CA VAL A 38 12.90 1.35 -15.00
C VAL A 38 13.76 2.48 -15.55
N ALA A 39 13.61 2.87 -16.82
CA ALA A 39 14.31 4.02 -17.38
C ALA A 39 13.78 5.34 -16.79
N ALA A 40 12.46 5.49 -16.68
CA ALA A 40 11.81 6.65 -16.07
C ALA A 40 12.20 6.83 -14.59
N SER A 41 12.42 5.73 -13.85
CA SER A 41 12.85 5.81 -12.44
C SER A 41 14.34 6.14 -12.24
N ARG A 42 15.18 6.02 -13.29
CA ARG A 42 16.64 6.16 -13.21
C ARG A 42 17.16 7.52 -13.67
N LYS A 43 16.39 8.25 -14.46
CA LYS A 43 16.72 9.63 -14.81
C LYS A 43 16.27 10.52 -13.64
N THR A 44 17.25 11.07 -12.93
CA THR A 44 17.04 12.15 -11.96
C THR A 44 18.08 13.25 -12.19
N GLY A 45 18.50 13.41 -13.44
CA GLY A 45 19.47 14.44 -13.81
C GLY A 45 18.82 15.81 -13.71
N ASN A 46 19.45 16.76 -13.03
CA ASN A 46 19.03 18.17 -13.07
C ASN A 46 19.34 18.86 -14.42
N THR A 47 19.69 18.11 -15.45
CA THR A 47 20.06 18.61 -16.78
C THR A 47 18.83 18.62 -17.68
N GLY A 48 18.57 19.75 -18.34
CA GLY A 48 17.46 19.91 -19.28
C GLY A 48 16.63 21.15 -18.98
N THR A 49 15.75 21.48 -19.92
CA THR A 49 14.72 22.51 -19.76
C THR A 49 13.73 22.10 -18.68
N LEU A 50 12.99 23.08 -18.14
CA LEU A 50 11.94 22.81 -17.16
C LEU A 50 10.88 21.83 -17.72
N ASP A 51 10.51 21.96 -19.01
CA ASP A 51 9.51 21.08 -19.62
C ASP A 51 10.01 19.64 -19.79
N GLU A 52 11.29 19.45 -20.12
CA GLU A 52 11.89 18.10 -20.18
C GLU A 52 11.88 17.43 -18.80
N ARG A 53 12.18 18.18 -17.73
CA ARG A 53 12.15 17.66 -16.36
C ARG A 53 10.73 17.33 -15.90
N ILE A 54 9.72 18.12 -16.29
CA ILE A 54 8.30 17.82 -16.02
C ILE A 54 7.88 16.55 -16.78
N ALA A 55 8.23 16.44 -18.06
CA ALA A 55 7.94 15.26 -18.87
C ALA A 55 8.58 13.99 -18.26
N GLU A 56 9.85 14.07 -17.86
CA GLU A 56 10.56 12.97 -17.20
C GLU A 56 9.88 12.53 -15.90
N ARG A 57 9.50 13.49 -15.04
CA ARG A 57 8.86 13.16 -13.76
C ARG A 57 7.44 12.63 -13.92
N SER A 58 6.67 13.16 -14.87
CA SER A 58 5.29 12.71 -15.14
C SER A 58 5.22 11.39 -15.91
N GLU A 59 6.32 10.93 -16.52
CA GLU A 59 6.32 9.71 -17.34
C GLU A 59 5.88 8.47 -16.54
N PHE A 60 6.25 8.36 -15.27
CA PHE A 60 5.82 7.25 -14.43
C PHE A 60 4.29 7.16 -14.33
N SER A 61 3.63 8.29 -14.05
CA SER A 61 2.16 8.39 -14.02
C SER A 61 1.52 8.09 -15.39
N ARG A 62 2.14 8.52 -16.48
CA ARG A 62 1.68 8.21 -17.86
C ARG A 62 1.78 6.73 -18.18
N VAL A 63 2.89 6.10 -17.83
CA VAL A 63 3.09 4.65 -18.01
C VAL A 63 2.10 3.86 -17.16
N GLY A 64 1.86 4.29 -15.91
CA GLY A 64 0.85 3.70 -15.04
C GLY A 64 -0.53 3.67 -15.70
N VAL A 65 -0.92 4.75 -16.38
CA VAL A 65 -2.20 4.77 -17.10
C VAL A 65 -2.18 3.97 -18.39
N LYS A 66 -1.10 3.97 -19.17
CA LYS A 66 -0.98 3.06 -20.32
C LYS A 66 -1.21 1.61 -19.88
N LEU A 67 -0.59 1.20 -18.78
CA LEU A 67 -0.79 -0.13 -18.20
C LEU A 67 -2.26 -0.34 -17.79
N ALA A 68 -2.85 0.64 -17.12
CA ALA A 68 -4.23 0.52 -16.64
C ALA A 68 -5.28 0.51 -17.77
N VAL A 69 -5.01 1.16 -18.92
CA VAL A 69 -5.78 1.02 -20.17
C VAL A 69 -5.69 -0.41 -20.68
N MET A 70 -4.47 -0.96 -20.74
CA MET A 70 -4.22 -2.29 -21.27
C MET A 70 -4.83 -3.40 -20.41
N THR A 71 -4.90 -3.21 -19.10
CA THR A 71 -5.52 -4.16 -18.17
C THR A 71 -7.01 -3.90 -17.93
N GLY A 72 -7.56 -2.82 -18.50
CA GLY A 72 -8.95 -2.39 -18.27
C GLY A 72 -9.27 -2.07 -16.81
N SER A 73 -8.25 -1.78 -15.99
CA SER A 73 -8.37 -1.73 -14.52
C SER A 73 -8.38 -0.31 -13.95
N SER A 74 -8.41 0.73 -14.79
CA SER A 74 -8.29 2.10 -14.28
C SER A 74 -9.63 2.77 -14.08
N SER A 75 -9.92 3.13 -12.84
CA SER A 75 -10.97 4.08 -12.50
C SER A 75 -10.66 5.51 -13.00
N LEU A 76 -9.46 5.78 -13.52
CA LEU A 76 -9.07 7.05 -14.16
C LEU A 76 -9.43 7.15 -15.66
N LEU A 77 -9.92 6.08 -16.28
CA LEU A 77 -10.33 6.09 -17.68
C LEU A 77 -11.81 6.43 -17.87
N VAL A 78 -12.47 6.87 -16.80
CA VAL A 78 -13.88 7.25 -16.86
C VAL A 78 -14.03 8.55 -17.65
N GLU A 79 -14.96 8.53 -18.60
CA GLU A 79 -15.32 9.66 -19.44
C GLU A 79 -16.12 10.71 -18.68
N GLY A 80 -16.10 11.95 -19.18
CA GLY A 80 -16.97 13.01 -18.70
C GLY A 80 -18.43 12.72 -18.99
N LEU A 81 -19.33 13.46 -18.32
CA LEU A 81 -20.78 13.36 -18.57
C LEU A 81 -21.22 14.25 -19.73
N ALA A 82 -20.46 15.31 -19.98
CA ALA A 82 -20.66 16.19 -21.12
C ALA A 82 -19.64 15.84 -22.22
N PRO A 83 -20.05 15.82 -23.50
CA PRO A 83 -19.12 15.63 -24.59
C PRO A 83 -18.12 16.79 -24.61
N ARG A 84 -16.84 16.46 -24.75
CA ARG A 84 -15.77 17.46 -24.88
C ARG A 84 -16.00 18.31 -26.13
N GLN A 85 -16.09 19.62 -25.96
CA GLN A 85 -16.23 20.58 -27.05
C GLN A 85 -14.88 21.18 -27.45
N ASN A 86 -14.80 21.74 -28.67
CA ASN A 86 -13.67 22.53 -29.14
C ASN A 86 -14.18 23.86 -29.71
N PRO A 87 -14.04 24.99 -28.98
CA PRO A 87 -13.37 25.13 -27.68
C PRO A 87 -14.10 24.43 -26.52
N PRO A 88 -13.43 24.11 -25.39
CA PRO A 88 -14.07 23.58 -24.18
C PRO A 88 -15.20 24.47 -23.67
N ILE A 89 -16.15 23.89 -22.94
CA ILE A 89 -17.29 24.63 -22.41
C ILE A 89 -16.77 25.70 -21.45
N TYR A 90 -17.18 26.97 -21.63
CA TYR A 90 -16.75 28.05 -20.74
C TYR A 90 -17.10 27.70 -19.28
N ASN A 91 -16.12 27.82 -18.38
CA ASN A 91 -16.24 27.42 -16.97
C ASN A 91 -16.48 25.90 -16.73
N GLY A 92 -16.33 25.09 -17.78
CA GLY A 92 -16.23 23.64 -17.75
C GLY A 92 -14.91 23.14 -17.17
N MET A 93 -14.86 21.84 -16.87
CA MET A 93 -13.67 21.19 -16.32
C MET A 93 -12.44 21.43 -17.20
N MET A 94 -12.54 21.10 -18.48
CA MET A 94 -11.40 21.20 -19.39
C MET A 94 -11.05 22.65 -19.72
N TYR A 95 -12.02 23.57 -19.70
CA TYR A 95 -11.73 25.00 -19.76
C TYR A 95 -10.85 25.44 -18.58
N CYS A 96 -11.27 25.11 -17.35
CA CYS A 96 -10.53 25.50 -16.15
C CYS A 96 -9.14 24.87 -16.09
N VAL A 97 -9.02 23.55 -16.36
CA VAL A 97 -7.74 22.82 -16.37
C VAL A 97 -6.77 23.41 -17.40
N ASN A 98 -7.24 23.63 -18.64
CA ASN A 98 -6.40 24.21 -19.69
C ASN A 98 -5.98 25.65 -19.38
N LEU A 99 -6.86 26.42 -18.72
CA LEU A 99 -6.53 27.78 -18.33
C LEU A 99 -5.50 27.81 -17.20
N VAL A 100 -5.60 26.92 -16.21
CA VAL A 100 -4.56 26.76 -15.16
C VAL A 100 -3.20 26.39 -15.78
N ASP A 101 -3.17 25.42 -16.69
CA ASP A 101 -1.94 25.02 -17.41
C ASP A 101 -1.34 26.19 -18.20
N LYS A 102 -2.16 26.91 -18.97
CA LYS A 102 -1.75 28.08 -19.74
C LYS A 102 -1.15 29.16 -18.83
N ILE A 103 -1.85 29.53 -17.76
CA ILE A 103 -1.43 30.58 -16.83
C ILE A 103 -0.07 30.23 -16.21
N VAL A 104 0.05 29.02 -15.66
CA VAL A 104 1.24 28.60 -14.91
C VAL A 104 2.42 28.34 -15.85
N ARG A 105 2.23 27.66 -16.97
CA ARG A 105 3.35 27.20 -17.81
C ARG A 105 3.76 28.18 -18.90
N ARG A 106 2.79 28.88 -19.50
CA ARG A 106 3.01 29.74 -20.69
C ARG A 106 2.99 31.22 -20.34
N ASP A 107 1.89 31.70 -19.78
CA ASP A 107 1.67 33.14 -19.53
C ASP A 107 2.68 33.70 -18.51
N TYR A 108 3.01 32.92 -17.48
CA TYR A 108 4.07 33.29 -16.54
C TYR A 108 5.42 33.56 -17.23
N ARG A 109 5.82 32.70 -18.18
CA ARG A 109 7.08 32.87 -18.95
C ARG A 109 7.01 34.06 -19.89
N ALA A 110 5.81 34.36 -20.41
CA ALA A 110 5.54 35.55 -21.21
C ALA A 110 5.42 36.85 -20.37
N GLY A 111 5.64 36.79 -19.05
CA GLY A 111 5.58 37.95 -18.16
C GLY A 111 4.17 38.38 -17.74
N GLN A 112 3.13 37.63 -18.09
CA GLN A 112 1.73 37.93 -17.78
C GLN A 112 1.35 37.51 -16.35
N LYS A 113 2.10 37.97 -15.35
CA LYS A 113 1.92 37.55 -13.94
C LYS A 113 0.56 37.92 -13.33
N HIS A 114 -0.13 38.91 -13.87
CA HIS A 114 -1.47 39.32 -13.39
C HIS A 114 -2.52 38.22 -13.56
N GLU A 115 -2.32 37.29 -14.51
CA GLU A 115 -3.22 36.16 -14.72
C GLU A 115 -3.19 35.16 -13.55
N LEU A 116 -2.12 35.13 -12.74
CA LEU A 116 -1.99 34.24 -11.58
C LEU A 116 -3.09 34.49 -10.53
N ALA A 117 -3.65 35.70 -10.46
CA ALA A 117 -4.74 36.05 -9.55
C ALA A 117 -6.04 35.26 -9.85
N LYS A 118 -6.16 34.63 -11.03
CA LYS A 118 -7.33 33.80 -11.40
C LYS A 118 -7.24 32.38 -10.84
N LEU A 119 -6.07 31.92 -10.42
CA LEU A 119 -5.83 30.53 -10.01
C LEU A 119 -6.72 30.06 -8.84
N PRO A 120 -6.96 30.84 -7.77
CA PRO A 120 -7.81 30.39 -6.66
C PRO A 120 -9.21 29.98 -7.13
N TYR A 121 -9.86 30.84 -7.93
CA TYR A 121 -11.17 30.56 -8.51
C TYR A 121 -11.16 29.30 -9.40
N LEU A 122 -10.18 29.19 -10.30
CA LEU A 122 -10.10 28.07 -11.25
C LEU A 122 -9.90 26.74 -10.54
N LEU A 123 -9.01 26.68 -9.54
CA LEU A 123 -8.74 25.46 -8.78
C LEU A 123 -9.95 25.04 -7.92
N LYS A 124 -10.64 26.00 -7.29
CA LYS A 124 -11.90 25.75 -6.57
C LYS A 124 -12.98 25.23 -7.52
N ARG A 125 -13.10 25.78 -8.73
CA ARG A 125 -14.06 25.30 -9.74
C ARG A 125 -13.75 23.87 -10.19
N ILE A 126 -12.48 23.54 -10.43
CA ILE A 126 -12.03 22.17 -10.76
C ILE A 126 -12.43 21.21 -9.64
N ARG A 127 -12.08 21.53 -8.39
CA ARG A 127 -12.43 20.72 -7.22
C ARG A 127 -13.95 20.49 -7.11
N HIS A 128 -14.74 21.56 -7.25
CA HIS A 128 -16.20 21.49 -7.25
C HIS A 128 -16.75 20.56 -8.34
N LEU A 129 -16.28 20.71 -9.58
CA LEU A 129 -16.74 19.89 -10.70
C LEU A 129 -16.37 18.40 -10.55
N LEU A 130 -15.19 18.10 -9.98
CA LEU A 130 -14.84 16.72 -9.62
C LEU A 130 -15.82 16.17 -8.59
N ARG A 131 -16.14 16.94 -7.55
CA ARG A 131 -17.06 16.49 -6.50
C ARG A 131 -18.49 16.30 -7.02
N VAL A 132 -18.98 17.20 -7.88
CA VAL A 132 -20.25 17.08 -8.60
C VAL A 132 -20.30 15.78 -9.41
N PHE A 133 -19.27 15.52 -10.20
CA PHE A 133 -19.17 14.32 -11.01
C PHE A 133 -19.20 13.04 -10.18
N TYR A 134 -18.37 12.93 -9.14
CA TYR A 134 -18.29 11.72 -8.33
C TYR A 134 -19.53 11.51 -7.45
N ASN A 135 -20.19 12.59 -7.00
CA ASN A 135 -21.49 12.48 -6.31
C ASN A 135 -22.57 11.90 -7.22
N PHE A 136 -22.57 12.27 -8.50
CA PHE A 136 -23.45 11.65 -9.48
C PHE A 136 -23.03 10.21 -9.78
N ARG A 137 -21.74 9.98 -10.06
CA ARG A 137 -21.25 8.68 -10.51
C ARG A 137 -21.41 7.59 -9.46
N VAL A 138 -21.18 7.91 -8.19
CA VAL A 138 -21.20 6.95 -7.08
C VAL A 138 -22.56 6.94 -6.39
N GLY A 139 -23.17 8.12 -6.19
CA GLY A 139 -24.42 8.26 -5.43
C GLY A 139 -25.67 8.54 -6.27
N GLY A 140 -25.57 8.69 -7.59
CA GLY A 140 -26.70 9.03 -8.47
C GLY A 140 -27.26 10.45 -8.27
N ARG A 141 -26.55 11.32 -7.53
CA ARG A 141 -27.05 12.66 -7.18
C ARG A 141 -27.00 13.58 -8.39
N GLN A 142 -28.17 14.00 -8.89
CA GLN A 142 -28.29 14.97 -9.97
C GLN A 142 -27.78 16.36 -9.54
N HIS A 143 -27.18 17.09 -10.46
CA HIS A 143 -26.70 18.45 -10.24
C HIS A 143 -26.67 19.23 -11.57
N PRO A 144 -27.05 20.52 -11.60
CA PRO A 144 -27.06 21.30 -12.84
C PRO A 144 -25.66 21.40 -13.49
N ASP A 145 -24.60 21.40 -12.68
CA ASP A 145 -23.23 21.48 -13.21
C ASP A 145 -22.70 20.20 -13.89
N LEU A 146 -23.47 19.10 -13.97
CA LEU A 146 -23.01 17.91 -14.69
C LEU A 146 -22.72 18.19 -16.17
N VAL A 147 -23.37 19.21 -16.75
CA VAL A 147 -23.12 19.71 -18.11
C VAL A 147 -21.72 20.31 -18.30
N PHE A 148 -21.01 20.62 -17.21
CA PHE A 148 -19.66 21.19 -17.22
C PHE A 148 -18.58 20.13 -16.96
N CYS A 149 -18.95 18.86 -16.84
CA CYS A 149 -18.02 17.74 -16.66
C CYS A 149 -17.53 17.22 -18.03
N ASP A 150 -16.75 18.03 -18.75
CA ASP A 150 -16.47 17.93 -20.19
C ASP A 150 -15.07 17.41 -20.57
N TRP A 151 -14.65 16.26 -20.00
CA TRP A 151 -13.38 15.60 -20.36
C TRP A 151 -13.59 14.31 -21.15
N GLU A 152 -12.57 13.94 -21.91
CA GLU A 152 -12.55 12.65 -22.62
C GLU A 152 -12.20 11.51 -21.67
N GLN A 153 -11.15 11.67 -20.86
CA GLN A 153 -10.74 10.71 -19.83
C GLN A 153 -10.31 11.47 -18.58
N MET A 154 -10.76 11.01 -17.40
CA MET A 154 -10.42 11.64 -16.12
C MET A 154 -8.90 11.77 -15.91
N PHE A 155 -8.12 10.82 -16.43
CA PHE A 155 -6.67 10.90 -16.40
C PHE A 155 -6.11 12.18 -17.03
N GLN A 156 -6.72 12.72 -18.10
CA GLN A 156 -6.27 13.96 -18.72
C GLN A 156 -6.33 15.13 -17.73
N VAL A 157 -7.37 15.18 -16.89
CA VAL A 157 -7.48 16.18 -15.81
C VAL A 157 -6.35 15.99 -14.81
N GLY A 158 -6.19 14.77 -14.30
CA GLY A 158 -5.18 14.47 -13.28
C GLY A 158 -3.75 14.70 -13.74
N ILE A 159 -3.37 14.26 -14.94
CA ILE A 159 -2.01 14.38 -15.46
C ILE A 159 -1.66 15.83 -15.81
N THR A 160 -2.61 16.62 -16.33
CA THR A 160 -2.36 18.05 -16.58
C THR A 160 -2.15 18.78 -15.25
N LEU A 161 -2.95 18.48 -14.23
CA LEU A 161 -2.77 19.06 -12.89
C LEU A 161 -1.45 18.61 -12.26
N HIS A 162 -1.03 17.35 -12.46
CA HIS A 162 0.29 16.87 -12.06
C HIS A 162 1.42 17.63 -12.76
N ASP A 163 1.37 17.83 -14.08
CA ASP A 163 2.36 18.61 -14.83
C ASP A 163 2.47 20.06 -14.30
N VAL A 164 1.33 20.68 -13.96
CA VAL A 164 1.28 22.01 -13.35
C VAL A 164 1.91 21.99 -11.94
N GLY A 165 1.59 20.99 -11.12
CA GLY A 165 2.17 20.81 -9.79
C GLY A 165 3.68 20.64 -9.87
N LEU A 166 4.17 19.74 -10.72
CA LEU A 166 5.59 19.54 -11.02
C LEU A 166 6.26 20.82 -11.53
N CYS A 167 5.60 21.60 -12.38
CA CYS A 167 6.13 22.88 -12.84
C CYS A 167 6.40 23.84 -11.69
N LEU A 168 5.49 23.92 -10.73
CA LEU A 168 5.63 24.78 -9.55
C LEU A 168 6.65 24.21 -8.56
N GLN A 169 6.71 22.89 -8.44
CA GLN A 169 7.71 22.20 -7.62
C GLN A 169 9.15 22.36 -8.12
N LEU A 170 9.32 22.44 -9.44
CA LEU A 170 10.64 22.56 -10.08
C LEU A 170 11.07 24.01 -10.35
N ASP A 171 10.17 25.00 -10.15
CA ASP A 171 10.41 26.43 -10.34
C ASP A 171 9.93 27.25 -9.13
N PRO A 172 10.77 27.37 -8.07
CA PRO A 172 10.38 28.02 -6.81
C PRO A 172 10.01 29.50 -6.94
N PRO A 173 10.72 30.33 -7.75
CA PRO A 173 10.27 31.68 -8.05
C PRO A 173 8.83 31.76 -8.57
N ARG A 174 8.42 30.78 -9.40
CA ARG A 174 7.06 30.72 -9.93
C ARG A 174 6.05 30.35 -8.86
N LEU A 175 6.34 29.37 -8.01
CA LEU A 175 5.49 29.05 -6.86
C LEU A 175 5.29 30.27 -5.95
N ARG A 176 6.34 31.03 -5.66
CA ARG A 176 6.22 32.28 -4.88
C ARG A 176 5.34 33.31 -5.55
N ALA A 177 5.47 33.50 -6.87
CA ALA A 177 4.62 34.41 -7.60
C ALA A 177 3.14 33.97 -7.57
N VAL A 178 2.88 32.67 -7.66
CA VAL A 178 1.53 32.09 -7.52
C VAL A 178 0.96 32.37 -6.13
N MET A 179 1.72 32.10 -5.07
CA MET A 179 1.29 32.35 -3.68
C MET A 179 1.06 33.85 -3.42
N ALA A 180 1.95 34.71 -3.91
CA ALA A 180 1.81 36.16 -3.77
C ALA A 180 0.57 36.70 -4.50
N ALA A 181 0.27 36.21 -5.70
CA ALA A 181 -0.89 36.64 -6.47
C ALA A 181 -2.22 36.08 -5.95
N GLY A 182 -2.21 34.84 -5.43
CA GLY A 182 -3.39 34.19 -4.87
C GLY A 182 -3.69 34.60 -3.42
N GLY A 183 -2.69 35.11 -2.69
CA GLY A 183 -2.83 35.59 -1.33
C GLY A 183 -3.35 34.53 -0.35
N HIS A 184 -4.07 34.99 0.68
CA HIS A 184 -4.63 34.13 1.72
C HIS A 184 -5.59 33.07 1.17
N GLU A 185 -6.41 33.42 0.17
CA GLU A 185 -7.39 32.50 -0.40
C GLU A 185 -6.73 31.26 -1.01
N LEU A 186 -5.59 31.44 -1.69
CA LEU A 186 -4.86 30.32 -2.26
C LEU A 186 -4.11 29.52 -1.20
N GLU A 187 -3.55 30.18 -0.19
CA GLU A 187 -2.92 29.50 0.95
C GLU A 187 -3.91 28.57 1.64
N GLU A 188 -5.08 29.08 2.00
CA GLU A 188 -6.15 28.33 2.65
C GLU A 188 -6.55 27.13 1.79
N PHE A 189 -6.80 27.34 0.50
CA PHE A 189 -7.16 26.28 -0.43
C PHE A 189 -6.09 25.19 -0.56
N LEU A 190 -4.81 25.55 -0.67
CA LEU A 190 -3.71 24.61 -0.91
C LEU A 190 -3.27 23.86 0.33
N LEU A 191 -3.20 24.54 1.48
CA LEU A 191 -2.52 24.06 2.67
C LEU A 191 -3.46 23.75 3.83
N ASP A 192 -4.61 24.41 3.93
CA ASP A 192 -5.49 24.31 5.09
C ASP A 192 -6.76 23.49 4.80
N ASP A 193 -7.42 23.70 3.66
CA ASP A 193 -8.64 22.98 3.28
C ASP A 193 -8.41 21.46 3.27
N GLU A 194 -9.32 20.67 3.84
CA GLU A 194 -9.25 19.22 3.74
C GLU A 194 -9.42 18.74 2.29
N LEU A 195 -8.94 17.54 1.94
CA LEU A 195 -9.25 16.95 0.63
C LEU A 195 -10.68 16.39 0.62
N ASP A 196 -11.34 16.46 -0.53
CA ASP A 196 -12.70 15.94 -0.73
C ASP A 196 -12.73 14.42 -0.81
N VAL A 197 -12.52 13.76 0.32
CA VAL A 197 -12.79 12.34 0.48
C VAL A 197 -14.31 12.15 0.54
N GLY A 198 -14.86 11.45 -0.45
CA GLY A 198 -16.30 11.24 -0.53
C GLY A 198 -16.85 10.32 0.54
N ASP A 199 -18.16 10.43 0.77
CA ASP A 199 -18.85 9.76 1.87
C ASP A 199 -18.78 8.23 1.76
N PHE A 200 -18.80 7.67 0.55
CA PHE A 200 -18.63 6.23 0.35
C PHE A 200 -17.25 5.73 0.76
N ARG A 201 -16.18 6.51 0.54
CA ARG A 201 -14.84 6.16 1.01
C ARG A 201 -14.75 6.21 2.53
N LYS A 202 -15.35 7.24 3.15
CA LYS A 202 -15.46 7.33 4.61
C LYS A 202 -16.25 6.14 5.17
N ALA A 203 -17.35 5.76 4.54
CA ALA A 203 -18.17 4.62 4.94
C ALA A 203 -17.43 3.29 4.79
N ALA A 204 -16.73 3.06 3.67
CA ALA A 204 -15.92 1.87 3.44
C ALA A 204 -14.91 1.67 4.57
N ILE A 205 -14.17 2.73 4.93
CA ILE A 205 -13.18 2.67 6.01
C ILE A 205 -13.81 2.36 7.36
N VAL A 206 -14.96 2.98 7.67
CA VAL A 206 -15.67 2.70 8.94
C VAL A 206 -16.11 1.24 8.99
N ILE A 207 -16.59 0.70 7.88
CA ILE A 207 -17.05 -0.68 7.77
C ILE A 207 -15.88 -1.66 7.82
N GLU A 208 -14.80 -1.41 7.07
CA GLU A 208 -13.56 -2.17 7.12
C GLU A 208 -13.00 -2.21 8.55
N ARG A 209 -12.92 -1.06 9.24
CA ARG A 209 -12.48 -1.01 10.64
C ARG A 209 -13.40 -1.77 11.57
N ARG A 210 -14.71 -1.71 11.36
CA ARG A 210 -15.68 -2.49 12.13
C ARG A 210 -15.47 -3.98 11.91
N VAL A 211 -15.29 -4.39 10.65
CA VAL A 211 -15.04 -5.79 10.27
C VAL A 211 -13.71 -6.28 10.83
N ALA A 212 -12.66 -5.46 10.78
CA ALA A 212 -11.35 -5.77 11.34
C ALA A 212 -11.37 -5.84 12.88
N ALA A 213 -12.06 -4.91 13.53
CA ALA A 213 -12.16 -4.85 14.99
C ALA A 213 -13.06 -5.95 15.56
N ASP A 214 -13.99 -6.48 14.77
CA ASP A 214 -14.81 -7.62 15.16
C ASP A 214 -14.05 -8.93 14.94
N PRO A 215 -13.57 -9.60 16.01
CA PRO A 215 -12.84 -10.85 15.90
C PRO A 215 -13.72 -12.00 15.39
N GLU A 216 -15.02 -11.77 15.22
CA GLU A 216 -16.00 -12.71 14.69
C GLU A 216 -16.50 -12.40 13.29
N SER A 217 -16.01 -11.35 12.62
CA SER A 217 -16.34 -11.13 11.21
C SER A 217 -16.04 -12.36 10.35
N GLU A 218 -17.02 -12.74 9.53
CA GLU A 218 -16.93 -13.86 8.60
C GLU A 218 -16.70 -13.36 7.18
N ASP A 219 -16.56 -14.30 6.24
CA ASP A 219 -16.36 -13.98 4.84
C ASP A 219 -17.52 -13.17 4.25
N THR A 220 -18.76 -13.34 4.73
CA THR A 220 -19.89 -12.50 4.30
C THR A 220 -19.72 -11.03 4.72
N ASP A 221 -19.26 -10.76 5.94
CA ASP A 221 -19.00 -9.38 6.41
C ASP A 221 -17.85 -8.75 5.62
N ARG A 222 -16.81 -9.53 5.34
CA ARG A 222 -15.67 -9.11 4.52
C ARG A 222 -16.08 -8.88 3.07
N MET A 223 -16.97 -9.71 2.52
CA MET A 223 -17.54 -9.52 1.19
C MET A 223 -18.38 -8.25 1.13
N ALA A 224 -19.23 -7.99 2.13
CA ALA A 224 -20.01 -6.76 2.20
C ALA A 224 -19.12 -5.51 2.35
N ALA A 225 -18.06 -5.59 3.16
CA ALA A 225 -17.05 -4.53 3.24
C ALA A 225 -16.37 -4.33 1.88
N SER A 226 -15.96 -5.42 1.22
CA SER A 226 -15.34 -5.37 -0.11
C SER A 226 -16.28 -4.80 -1.17
N ASP A 227 -17.58 -5.08 -1.13
CA ASP A 227 -18.56 -4.50 -2.05
C ASP A 227 -18.65 -2.99 -1.89
N ILE A 228 -18.60 -2.49 -0.65
CA ILE A 228 -18.61 -1.06 -0.35
C ILE A 228 -17.27 -0.42 -0.74
N GLU A 229 -16.15 -1.11 -0.50
CA GLU A 229 -14.83 -0.68 -0.95
C GLU A 229 -14.79 -0.55 -2.48
N ASN A 230 -15.32 -1.53 -3.21
CA ASN A 230 -15.43 -1.50 -4.68
C ASN A 230 -16.26 -0.31 -5.19
N VAL A 231 -17.27 0.13 -4.44
CA VAL A 231 -18.03 1.36 -4.75
C VAL A 231 -17.19 2.59 -4.41
N ALA A 232 -16.51 2.58 -3.27
CA ALA A 232 -15.67 3.67 -2.82
C ALA A 232 -14.43 3.91 -3.71
N GLU A 233 -13.86 2.86 -4.32
CA GLU A 233 -12.78 2.96 -5.31
C GLU A 233 -13.20 3.71 -6.58
N LYS A 234 -14.50 3.89 -6.80
CA LYS A 234 -15.03 4.72 -7.90
C LYS A 234 -15.11 6.20 -7.52
N ASP A 235 -14.90 6.56 -6.25
CA ASP A 235 -14.83 7.95 -5.80
C ASP A 235 -13.37 8.43 -5.78
N LEU A 236 -12.94 9.04 -6.88
CA LEU A 236 -11.54 9.45 -7.05
C LEU A 236 -11.36 10.97 -7.03
N ALA A 237 -12.30 11.75 -6.49
CA ALA A 237 -12.18 13.21 -6.50
C ALA A 237 -10.87 13.67 -5.82
N ALA A 238 -10.62 13.18 -4.60
CA ALA A 238 -9.38 13.43 -3.87
C ALA A 238 -8.16 12.84 -4.60
N HIS A 239 -8.28 11.64 -5.15
CA HIS A 239 -7.20 10.96 -5.85
C HIS A 239 -6.69 11.77 -7.06
N VAL A 240 -7.59 12.29 -7.91
CA VAL A 240 -7.22 13.09 -9.09
C VAL A 240 -6.50 14.38 -8.70
N LEU A 241 -6.94 15.03 -7.63
CA LEU A 241 -6.34 16.26 -7.12
C LEU A 241 -5.01 16.01 -6.38
N SER A 242 -4.81 14.82 -5.85
CA SER A 242 -3.70 14.53 -4.94
C SER A 242 -2.32 14.67 -5.60
N TRP A 243 -2.21 14.46 -6.92
CA TRP A 243 -0.97 14.81 -7.66
C TRP A 243 -0.61 16.28 -7.46
N PHE A 244 -1.51 17.18 -7.83
CA PHE A 244 -1.26 18.62 -7.74
C PHE A 244 -0.99 19.07 -6.31
N PHE A 245 -1.85 18.71 -5.34
CA PHE A 245 -1.62 19.13 -3.96
C PHE A 245 -0.36 18.49 -3.35
N GLY A 246 -0.07 17.23 -3.70
CA GLY A 246 1.14 16.53 -3.29
C GLY A 246 2.38 17.23 -3.83
N ASP A 247 2.43 17.53 -5.12
CA ASP A 247 3.58 18.19 -5.76
C ASP A 247 3.84 19.57 -5.13
N ILE A 248 2.77 20.35 -4.89
CA ILE A 248 2.85 21.66 -4.25
C ILE A 248 3.32 21.55 -2.80
N SER A 249 2.77 20.60 -2.03
CA SER A 249 3.20 20.39 -0.65
C SER A 249 4.68 19.98 -0.59
N VAL A 250 5.12 19.13 -1.53
CA VAL A 250 6.51 18.72 -1.63
C VAL A 250 7.39 19.88 -2.08
N ALA A 251 6.91 20.78 -2.95
CA ALA A 251 7.61 21.99 -3.33
C ALA A 251 7.97 22.86 -2.12
N PHE A 252 7.02 23.08 -1.21
CA PHE A 252 7.27 23.88 0.00
C PHE A 252 8.28 23.24 0.96
N VAL A 253 8.50 21.93 0.93
CA VAL A 253 9.48 21.29 1.82
C VAL A 253 10.82 21.04 1.15
N LEU A 254 10.88 21.07 -0.19
CA LEU A 254 12.09 20.77 -0.95
C LEU A 254 13.21 21.82 -0.83
N HIS A 255 12.85 23.09 -0.62
CA HIS A 255 13.83 24.18 -0.69
C HIS A 255 14.37 24.52 0.70
N GLU A 256 15.64 24.16 0.94
CA GLU A 256 16.33 24.43 2.21
C GLU A 256 16.50 25.94 2.51
N ASN A 257 16.46 26.78 1.47
CA ASN A 257 16.64 28.24 1.55
C ASN A 257 15.35 29.05 1.81
N ILE A 258 14.25 28.39 2.21
CA ILE A 258 12.97 29.01 2.62
C ILE A 258 13.12 29.92 3.86
N GLY A 259 14.33 30.09 4.41
CA GLY A 259 14.59 30.63 5.75
C GLY A 259 14.54 32.16 5.95
N SER A 260 14.55 32.99 4.90
CA SER A 260 14.51 34.45 5.11
C SER A 260 13.08 35.00 5.27
N ASP A 261 12.10 34.41 4.58
CA ASP A 261 10.71 34.86 4.63
C ASP A 261 9.94 34.09 5.72
N SER A 262 9.15 34.79 6.53
CA SER A 262 8.28 34.17 7.54
C SER A 262 7.13 33.39 6.90
N ASP A 263 6.61 33.84 5.76
CA ASP A 263 5.49 33.19 5.08
C ASP A 263 5.93 31.86 4.46
N GLU A 264 7.08 31.82 3.81
CA GLU A 264 7.66 30.59 3.26
C GLU A 264 7.89 29.53 4.34
N ARG A 265 8.41 29.92 5.52
CA ARG A 265 8.58 29.01 6.67
C ARG A 265 7.24 28.48 7.19
N ARG A 266 6.21 29.35 7.25
CA ARG A 266 4.85 28.94 7.62
C ARG A 266 4.30 27.91 6.63
N TRP A 267 4.39 28.17 5.32
CA TRP A 267 3.92 27.26 4.28
C TRP A 267 4.64 25.90 4.32
N ALA A 268 5.96 25.90 4.47
CA ALA A 268 6.74 24.67 4.61
C ALA A 268 6.34 23.84 5.83
N SER A 269 6.03 24.50 6.95
CA SER A 269 5.55 23.82 8.17
C SER A 269 4.17 23.18 7.95
N LYS A 270 3.21 23.94 7.40
CA LYS A 270 1.87 23.44 7.06
C LYS A 270 1.94 22.27 6.07
N ALA A 271 2.72 22.41 5.01
CA ALA A 271 2.91 21.39 3.99
C ALA A 271 3.53 20.10 4.56
N MET A 272 4.54 20.22 5.43
CA MET A 272 5.14 19.06 6.11
C MET A 272 4.12 18.33 6.98
N ALA A 273 3.37 19.06 7.81
CA ALA A 273 2.33 18.48 8.67
C ALA A 273 1.25 17.77 7.84
N ARG A 274 0.83 18.38 6.72
CA ARG A 274 -0.16 17.84 5.79
C ARG A 274 0.33 16.57 5.11
N LEU A 275 1.57 16.55 4.60
CA LEU A 275 2.17 15.35 3.99
C LEU A 275 2.29 14.21 4.99
N VAL A 276 2.71 14.49 6.23
CA VAL A 276 2.75 13.46 7.28
C VAL A 276 1.34 12.95 7.56
N HIS A 277 0.36 13.84 7.74
CA HIS A 277 -1.02 13.44 8.00
C HIS A 277 -1.59 12.57 6.87
N TRP A 278 -1.43 12.97 5.61
CA TRP A 278 -1.94 12.26 4.44
C TRP A 278 -1.33 10.88 4.25
N SER A 279 -0.04 10.78 4.51
CA SER A 279 0.72 9.56 4.28
C SER A 279 0.65 8.56 5.44
N THR A 280 0.33 9.02 6.66
CA THR A 280 0.20 8.17 7.86
C THR A 280 -1.25 7.89 8.26
N SER A 281 -2.20 8.72 7.82
CA SER A 281 -3.63 8.43 7.95
C SER A 281 -4.01 7.30 7.00
N GLU A 282 -4.42 6.15 7.53
CA GLU A 282 -4.94 5.02 6.77
C GLU A 282 -6.02 5.45 5.75
N THR A 283 -6.94 6.31 6.20
CA THR A 283 -8.04 6.84 5.39
C THR A 283 -7.54 7.62 4.18
N LEU A 284 -6.65 8.58 4.42
CA LEU A 284 -6.14 9.45 3.36
C LEU A 284 -5.16 8.70 2.49
N ARG A 285 -4.28 7.87 3.06
CA ARG A 285 -3.35 7.05 2.30
C ARG A 285 -4.08 6.14 1.31
N SER A 286 -5.16 5.49 1.78
CA SER A 286 -6.03 4.68 0.94
C SER A 286 -6.67 5.52 -0.18
N ALA A 287 -7.21 6.70 0.13
CA ALA A 287 -7.85 7.56 -0.87
C ALA A 287 -6.89 8.19 -1.90
N LEU A 288 -5.66 8.51 -1.48
CA LEU A 288 -4.69 9.24 -2.29
C LEU A 288 -3.76 8.31 -3.07
N GLY A 289 -3.52 7.10 -2.57
CA GLY A 289 -2.86 6.00 -3.29
C GLY A 289 -1.52 6.38 -3.93
N ASP A 290 -1.29 5.84 -5.13
CA ASP A 290 -0.05 6.00 -5.89
C ASP A 290 0.29 7.46 -6.23
N PRO A 291 -0.67 8.35 -6.59
CA PRO A 291 -0.38 9.75 -6.82
C PRO A 291 0.37 10.46 -5.69
N LEU A 292 0.00 10.21 -4.43
CA LEU A 292 0.70 10.80 -3.29
C LEU A 292 2.14 10.28 -3.19
N THR A 293 2.35 8.98 -3.35
CA THR A 293 3.70 8.39 -3.37
C THR A 293 4.54 8.95 -4.50
N ASP A 294 3.95 9.13 -5.67
CA ASP A 294 4.61 9.68 -6.84
C ASP A 294 5.09 11.12 -6.58
N ALA A 295 4.21 11.96 -6.04
CA ALA A 295 4.52 13.34 -5.67
C ALA A 295 5.62 13.42 -4.59
N MET A 296 5.59 12.49 -3.62
CA MET A 296 6.53 12.43 -2.49
C MET A 296 7.91 11.85 -2.82
N ARG A 297 8.14 11.32 -4.04
CA ARG A 297 9.45 10.78 -4.46
C ARG A 297 10.66 11.65 -4.08
N PRO A 298 10.64 13.00 -4.23
CA PRO A 298 11.77 13.84 -3.84
C PRO A 298 12.12 13.79 -2.35
N ILE A 299 11.13 13.57 -1.46
CA ILE A 299 11.37 13.37 -0.03
C ILE A 299 12.14 12.08 0.19
N TYR A 300 11.79 11.01 -0.51
CA TYR A 300 12.42 9.70 -0.38
C TYR A 300 13.83 9.66 -0.97
N TRP A 301 14.13 10.52 -1.94
CA TRP A 301 15.44 10.58 -2.61
C TRP A 301 16.43 11.50 -1.92
N SER A 302 15.96 12.48 -1.15
CA SER A 302 16.80 13.42 -0.40
C SER A 302 16.95 12.98 1.06
N MET A 303 18.15 12.56 1.46
CA MET A 303 18.40 12.11 2.84
C MET A 303 18.03 13.18 3.89
N PRO A 304 18.42 14.47 3.74
CA PRO A 304 18.02 15.50 4.70
C PRO A 304 16.50 15.62 4.83
N LEU A 305 15.77 15.59 3.71
CA LEU A 305 14.30 15.70 3.72
C LEU A 305 13.63 14.46 4.28
N LEU A 306 14.15 13.27 3.97
CA LEU A 306 13.67 12.01 4.53
C LEU A 306 13.79 12.00 6.06
N ILE A 307 14.93 12.48 6.58
CA ILE A 307 15.14 12.63 8.03
C ILE A 307 14.12 13.62 8.61
N LYS A 308 13.98 14.81 8.01
CA LYS A 308 13.04 15.84 8.48
C LYS A 308 11.59 15.33 8.46
N PHE A 309 11.18 14.66 7.39
CA PHE A 309 9.86 14.05 7.24
C PHE A 309 9.63 12.95 8.29
N SER A 310 10.64 12.10 8.54
CA SER A 310 10.57 11.06 9.56
C SER A 310 10.46 11.66 10.97
N GLN A 311 11.22 12.72 11.28
CA GLN A 311 11.16 13.45 12.54
C GLN A 311 9.80 14.13 12.75
N ALA A 312 9.13 14.55 11.67
CA ALA A 312 7.78 15.10 11.71
C ALA A 312 6.69 14.02 11.89
N GLY A 313 7.04 12.72 11.95
CA GLY A 313 6.11 11.60 12.15
C GLY A 313 5.84 10.77 10.89
N GLY A 314 6.44 11.11 9.75
CA GLY A 314 6.20 10.45 8.47
C GLY A 314 6.84 9.06 8.30
N LEU A 315 7.56 8.55 9.30
CA LEU A 315 8.31 7.30 9.18
C LEU A 315 7.41 6.12 8.77
N GLY A 316 6.20 5.99 9.36
CA GLY A 316 5.27 4.91 9.05
C GLY A 316 4.86 4.86 7.57
N ALA A 317 4.71 6.02 6.93
CA ALA A 317 4.40 6.11 5.51
C ALA A 317 5.52 5.58 4.63
N VAL A 318 6.78 5.90 4.97
CA VAL A 318 7.96 5.42 4.23
C VAL A 318 7.99 3.89 4.23
N PHE A 319 7.67 3.26 5.36
CA PHE A 319 7.55 1.80 5.43
C PHE A 319 6.38 1.28 4.60
N GLY A 320 5.20 1.89 4.71
CA GLY A 320 4.02 1.48 3.95
C GLY A 320 4.28 1.48 2.45
N ASP A 321 4.85 2.57 1.93
CA ASP A 321 5.19 2.73 0.52
C ASP A 321 6.27 1.74 0.06
N TRP A 322 7.26 1.51 0.93
CA TRP A 322 8.31 0.52 0.66
C TRP A 322 7.76 -0.91 0.59
N VAL A 323 6.89 -1.30 1.54
CA VAL A 323 6.23 -2.62 1.54
C VAL A 323 5.31 -2.79 0.33
N GLY A 324 4.54 -1.75 -0.01
CA GLY A 324 3.68 -1.75 -1.20
C GLY A 324 4.49 -1.94 -2.48
N SER A 325 5.55 -1.13 -2.66
CA SER A 325 6.44 -1.21 -3.83
C SER A 325 7.10 -2.59 -3.94
N PHE A 326 7.51 -3.20 -2.83
CA PHE A 326 8.12 -4.53 -2.84
C PHE A 326 7.12 -5.63 -3.20
N SER A 327 5.89 -5.54 -2.70
CA SER A 327 4.83 -6.52 -2.97
C SER A 327 4.44 -6.55 -4.46
N TYR A 328 4.34 -5.39 -5.10
CA TYR A 328 4.12 -5.28 -6.56
C TYR A 328 5.34 -5.71 -7.38
N GLY A 329 6.54 -5.35 -6.90
CA GLY A 329 7.80 -5.81 -7.49
C GLY A 329 7.87 -7.33 -7.51
N GLN A 330 7.60 -8.02 -6.41
CA GLN A 330 7.71 -9.48 -6.35
C GLN A 330 6.68 -10.19 -7.27
N PHE A 331 5.48 -9.63 -7.45
CA PHE A 331 4.47 -10.17 -8.37
C PHE A 331 4.90 -10.04 -9.84
N THR A 332 5.53 -8.93 -10.22
CA THR A 332 6.06 -8.70 -11.57
C THR A 332 7.38 -9.45 -11.81
N PHE A 333 8.24 -9.58 -10.80
CA PHE A 333 9.49 -10.33 -10.84
C PHE A 333 9.30 -11.83 -11.01
N ASP A 334 8.25 -12.42 -10.42
CA ASP A 334 7.94 -13.86 -10.59
C ASP A 334 7.42 -14.20 -12.00
N LEU A 335 6.98 -13.18 -12.76
CA LEU A 335 6.53 -13.30 -14.16
C LEU A 335 7.66 -13.09 -15.19
N SER A 336 8.78 -12.45 -14.82
CA SER A 336 9.79 -12.03 -15.81
C SER A 336 11.26 -12.32 -15.49
N ALA A 337 11.64 -13.11 -14.46
CA ALA A 337 13.07 -13.38 -14.28
C ALA A 337 13.43 -14.77 -13.76
N GLN A 338 14.11 -15.52 -14.63
CA GLN A 338 15.32 -16.26 -14.23
C GLN A 338 16.63 -15.63 -14.77
N THR A 339 16.62 -14.48 -15.45
CA THR A 339 17.85 -14.02 -16.15
C THR A 339 18.26 -12.55 -16.05
N CYS A 340 17.52 -11.63 -15.42
CA CYS A 340 18.00 -10.24 -15.35
C CYS A 340 17.54 -9.54 -14.08
N CYS A 341 18.40 -9.45 -13.05
CA CYS A 341 18.49 -8.31 -12.11
C CYS A 341 19.45 -8.61 -10.94
N THR A 342 20.75 -8.45 -11.19
CA THR A 342 21.76 -8.18 -10.15
C THR A 342 22.23 -6.71 -10.18
N THR A 343 21.58 -5.83 -10.95
CA THR A 343 22.17 -4.53 -11.31
C THR A 343 21.35 -3.29 -10.86
N LYS A 344 21.97 -2.58 -9.90
CA LYS A 344 22.10 -1.11 -9.81
C LYS A 344 20.84 -0.28 -9.53
N HIS A 345 20.34 -0.32 -8.28
CA HIS A 345 19.75 0.87 -7.64
C HIS A 345 20.71 1.34 -6.52
N PRO A 346 21.59 2.33 -6.77
CA PRO A 346 22.62 2.73 -5.80
C PRO A 346 22.05 3.36 -4.52
N THR A 347 20.87 3.99 -4.56
CA THR A 347 20.24 4.66 -3.42
C THR A 347 19.61 3.70 -2.39
N LEU A 348 19.01 2.59 -2.81
CA LEU A 348 18.44 1.60 -1.87
C LEU A 348 19.51 0.76 -1.17
N ARG A 349 20.69 0.54 -1.80
CA ARG A 349 21.86 -0.05 -1.14
C ARG A 349 22.56 0.91 -0.17
N ALA A 350 22.46 2.22 -0.40
CA ALA A 350 23.04 3.26 0.46
C ALA A 350 22.23 3.53 1.74
N LEU A 351 21.07 2.86 1.89
CA LEU A 351 20.27 2.86 3.12
C LEU A 351 20.41 1.49 3.80
N PRO A 352 21.39 1.29 4.71
CA PRO A 352 21.60 0.03 5.41
C PRO A 352 20.32 -0.51 6.06
N TYR A 353 19.42 0.39 6.46
CA TYR A 353 18.15 0.08 7.09
C TYR A 353 17.12 -0.57 6.12
N LEU A 354 16.83 0.06 4.97
CA LEU A 354 15.89 -0.48 3.97
C LEU A 354 16.43 -1.75 3.29
N TRP A 355 17.74 -1.83 3.08
CA TRP A 355 18.38 -3.05 2.56
C TRP A 355 18.25 -4.22 3.55
N THR A 356 18.45 -3.96 4.86
CA THR A 356 18.27 -4.97 5.90
C THR A 356 16.81 -5.45 5.92
N LEU A 357 15.84 -4.53 5.86
CA LEU A 357 14.42 -4.88 5.76
C LEU A 357 14.09 -5.69 4.50
N SER A 358 14.65 -5.32 3.35
CA SER A 358 14.49 -6.04 2.08
C SER A 358 15.07 -7.45 2.12
N SER A 359 16.25 -7.63 2.71
CA SER A 359 16.86 -8.96 2.88
C SER A 359 16.03 -9.86 3.81
N ILE A 360 15.43 -9.32 4.87
CA ILE A 360 14.51 -10.06 5.75
C ILE A 360 13.24 -10.48 4.99
N PHE A 361 12.63 -9.53 4.27
CA PHE A 361 11.36 -9.76 3.60
C PHE A 361 11.51 -10.81 2.50
N THR A 362 12.54 -10.67 1.65
CA THR A 362 12.87 -11.65 0.59
C THR A 362 13.17 -13.05 1.14
N ALA A 363 13.80 -13.15 2.32
CA ALA A 363 14.06 -14.43 2.99
C ALA A 363 12.79 -15.07 3.57
N SER A 364 11.74 -14.28 3.83
CA SER A 364 10.49 -14.73 4.47
C SER A 364 9.34 -15.07 3.50
N THR A 365 9.39 -14.62 2.23
CA THR A 365 8.26 -14.73 1.27
C THR A 365 8.37 -15.84 0.21
N ALA A 366 9.31 -16.78 0.34
CA ALA A 366 9.55 -17.82 -0.68
C ALA A 366 8.47 -18.94 -0.83
N SER A 367 7.19 -18.70 -0.50
CA SER A 367 6.11 -19.64 -0.83
C SER A 367 4.93 -18.98 -1.56
N ARG A 368 4.77 -19.34 -2.84
CA ARG A 368 3.75 -18.84 -3.80
C ARG A 368 2.27 -19.01 -3.40
N ARG A 369 1.94 -19.59 -2.25
CA ARG A 369 0.55 -19.75 -1.76
C ARG A 369 0.06 -18.58 -0.88
N SER A 370 0.94 -17.65 -0.49
CA SER A 370 0.67 -16.65 0.56
C SER A 370 0.10 -15.31 0.07
N ILE A 371 0.18 -15.02 -1.24
CA ILE A 371 -0.12 -13.69 -1.79
C ILE A 371 -1.62 -13.46 -2.02
N LYS A 372 -2.39 -14.50 -2.36
CA LYS A 372 -3.85 -14.38 -2.58
C LYS A 372 -4.66 -14.21 -1.29
N ALA A 373 -4.05 -14.43 -0.13
CA ALA A 373 -4.69 -14.36 1.18
C ALA A 373 -4.34 -13.08 1.97
N ALA A 374 -3.45 -12.22 1.45
CA ALA A 374 -2.88 -11.07 2.13
C ALA A 374 -3.83 -9.87 2.37
N ARG A 375 -5.08 -9.90 1.86
CA ARG A 375 -6.02 -8.76 1.95
C ARG A 375 -6.88 -8.71 3.21
N ASN A 376 -6.94 -9.78 4.00
CA ASN A 376 -7.72 -9.82 5.24
C ASN A 376 -6.78 -9.96 6.44
N GLU A 377 -6.85 -9.03 7.40
CA GLU A 377 -6.17 -9.09 8.69
C GLU A 377 -6.61 -10.31 9.50
N THR A 378 -6.03 -11.49 9.27
CA THR A 378 -6.18 -12.64 10.21
C THR A 378 -5.02 -13.64 10.19
N HIS A 379 -4.21 -13.72 9.13
CA HIS A 379 -3.08 -14.69 9.06
C HIS A 379 -1.75 -14.13 8.53
N HIS A 380 -1.71 -12.86 8.12
CA HIS A 380 -0.70 -12.37 7.19
C HIS A 380 0.22 -11.26 7.66
N THR A 381 0.11 -10.74 8.90
CA THR A 381 1.25 -10.01 9.45
C THR A 381 2.42 -10.99 9.46
N PRO A 382 3.52 -10.73 8.73
CA PRO A 382 4.66 -11.63 8.77
C PRO A 382 5.04 -11.88 10.22
N VAL A 383 5.07 -13.16 10.63
CA VAL A 383 5.36 -13.58 12.02
C VAL A 383 6.60 -12.89 12.58
N VAL A 384 7.53 -12.53 11.68
CA VAL A 384 8.71 -11.72 11.98
C VAL A 384 8.39 -10.42 12.70
N PHE A 385 7.35 -9.67 12.35
CA PHE A 385 7.07 -8.39 13.02
C PHE A 385 6.56 -8.59 14.44
N TYR A 386 5.63 -9.54 14.64
CA TYR A 386 5.17 -9.88 15.98
C TYR A 386 6.32 -10.42 16.82
N TYR A 387 7.15 -11.29 16.25
CA TYR A 387 8.34 -11.81 16.91
C TYR A 387 9.32 -10.70 17.30
N VAL A 388 9.64 -9.80 16.38
CA VAL A 388 10.54 -8.66 16.59
C VAL A 388 9.98 -7.75 17.69
N ALA A 389 8.71 -7.35 17.61
CA ALA A 389 8.06 -6.51 18.61
C ALA A 389 8.03 -7.19 19.99
N HIS A 390 7.68 -8.48 20.03
CA HIS A 390 7.66 -9.27 21.25
C HIS A 390 9.07 -9.39 21.87
N CYS A 391 10.10 -9.67 21.09
CA CYS A 391 11.49 -9.74 21.57
C CYS A 391 12.01 -8.38 22.04
N ILE A 392 11.73 -7.29 21.30
CA ILE A 392 12.09 -5.93 21.74
C ILE A 392 11.45 -5.62 23.09
N LYS A 393 10.16 -5.91 23.25
CA LYS A 393 9.42 -5.67 24.50
C LYS A 393 9.90 -6.57 25.65
N ARG A 394 10.02 -7.87 25.41
CA ARG A 394 10.37 -8.88 26.42
C ARG A 394 11.82 -8.73 26.88
N ASP A 395 12.74 -8.52 25.93
CA ASP A 395 14.18 -8.51 26.18
C ASP A 395 14.74 -7.08 26.36
N GLY A 396 13.87 -6.05 26.29
CA GLY A 396 14.25 -4.65 26.47
C GLY A 396 15.23 -4.12 25.42
N LEU A 397 15.19 -4.68 24.19
CA LEU A 397 16.19 -4.39 23.16
C LEU A 397 16.06 -2.94 22.67
N GLN A 398 17.16 -2.20 22.72
CA GLN A 398 17.20 -0.78 22.30
C GLN A 398 17.38 -0.59 20.78
N MET A 399 17.69 -1.66 20.04
CA MET A 399 17.80 -1.72 18.57
C MET A 399 18.60 -0.57 17.92
N ARG A 400 19.69 -0.13 18.55
CA ARG A 400 20.45 1.06 18.15
C ARG A 400 21.45 0.79 17.03
N THR A 401 21.96 -0.44 16.93
CA THR A 401 23.03 -0.78 16.01
C THR A 401 22.58 -1.80 14.96
N ARG A 402 23.25 -1.81 13.80
CA ARG A 402 23.04 -2.85 12.78
C ARG A 402 23.20 -4.27 13.36
N ALA A 403 24.15 -4.46 14.28
CA ALA A 403 24.41 -5.76 14.90
C ALA A 403 23.20 -6.24 15.73
N ASP A 404 22.49 -5.33 16.41
CA ASP A 404 21.27 -5.68 17.17
C ASP A 404 20.17 -6.22 16.26
N TRP A 405 19.95 -5.56 15.13
CA TRP A 405 19.00 -6.00 14.11
C TRP A 405 19.41 -7.35 13.53
N VAL A 406 20.66 -7.49 13.07
CA VAL A 406 21.14 -8.76 12.50
C VAL A 406 20.96 -9.91 13.48
N ARG A 407 21.32 -9.73 14.75
CA ARG A 407 21.14 -10.78 15.79
C ARG A 407 19.68 -11.18 15.95
N LEU A 408 18.77 -10.22 16.08
CA LEU A 408 17.33 -10.48 16.26
C LEU A 408 16.72 -11.17 15.03
N LEU A 409 17.16 -10.80 13.84
CA LEU A 409 16.62 -11.35 12.60
C LEU A 409 17.18 -12.74 12.31
N THR A 410 18.46 -12.98 12.62
CA THR A 410 19.04 -14.33 12.59
C THR A 410 18.31 -15.25 13.57
N SER A 411 17.98 -14.78 14.78
CA SER A 411 17.21 -15.60 15.73
C SER A 411 15.78 -15.86 15.27
N TYR A 412 15.19 -15.00 14.45
CA TYR A 412 13.93 -15.28 13.76
C TYR A 412 14.10 -16.37 12.69
N VAL A 413 15.12 -16.28 11.84
CA VAL A 413 15.39 -17.27 10.78
C VAL A 413 15.64 -18.66 11.37
N ASP A 414 16.33 -18.72 12.51
CA ASP A 414 16.62 -19.97 13.22
C ASP A 414 15.48 -20.43 14.15
N MET A 415 14.35 -19.73 14.15
CA MET A 415 13.22 -20.04 15.01
C MET A 415 12.67 -21.45 14.71
N PRO A 416 12.48 -22.30 15.73
CA PRO A 416 11.80 -23.57 15.55
C PRO A 416 10.38 -23.37 15.00
N HIS A 417 9.97 -24.19 14.04
CA HIS A 417 8.63 -24.08 13.43
C HIS A 417 7.51 -24.13 14.47
N SER A 418 7.64 -24.95 15.52
CA SER A 418 6.70 -24.97 16.65
C SER A 418 6.58 -23.65 17.43
N THR A 419 7.67 -22.87 17.50
CA THR A 419 7.65 -21.52 18.08
C THR A 419 7.01 -20.52 17.12
N GLU A 420 7.32 -20.62 15.83
CA GLU A 420 6.67 -19.83 14.77
C GLU A 420 5.15 -20.04 14.80
N GLN A 421 4.70 -21.28 14.89
CA GLN A 421 3.29 -21.65 15.00
C GLN A 421 2.60 -21.05 16.24
N ARG A 422 3.30 -20.94 17.37
CA ARG A 422 2.78 -20.28 18.57
C ARG A 422 2.64 -18.77 18.39
N TYR A 423 3.60 -18.13 17.72
CA TYR A 423 3.49 -16.72 17.36
C TYR A 423 2.35 -16.47 16.36
N ARG A 424 2.18 -17.35 15.36
CA ARG A 424 1.04 -17.32 14.43
C ARG A 424 -0.27 -17.42 15.20
N TRP A 425 -0.39 -18.40 16.09
CA TRP A 425 -1.58 -18.60 16.93
C TRP A 425 -1.90 -17.39 17.80
N GLY A 426 -0.89 -16.85 18.50
CA GLY A 426 -1.06 -15.68 19.36
C GLY A 426 -1.52 -14.44 18.58
N ASN A 427 -1.14 -14.33 17.32
CA ASN A 427 -1.50 -13.19 16.45
C ASN A 427 -2.86 -13.34 15.75
N MET A 428 -3.53 -14.49 15.84
CA MET A 428 -4.85 -14.69 15.25
C MET A 428 -5.96 -14.07 16.12
N THR A 429 -7.01 -13.57 15.46
CA THR A 429 -8.28 -13.23 16.10
C THR A 429 -8.93 -14.49 16.69
N ILE A 430 -9.91 -14.30 17.59
CA ILE A 430 -10.61 -15.43 18.23
C ILE A 430 -11.25 -16.35 17.18
N SER A 431 -11.88 -15.80 16.14
CA SER A 431 -12.48 -16.66 15.10
C SER A 431 -11.44 -17.31 14.20
N GLY A 432 -10.35 -16.61 13.85
CA GLY A 432 -9.25 -17.24 13.12
C GLY A 432 -8.66 -18.46 13.87
N ARG A 433 -8.63 -18.42 15.20
CA ARG A 433 -8.21 -19.57 16.03
C ARG A 433 -9.22 -20.73 15.97
N TRP A 434 -10.52 -20.44 15.94
CA TRP A 434 -11.55 -21.48 15.77
C TRP A 434 -11.52 -22.11 14.38
N ASP A 435 -11.34 -21.30 13.35
CA ASP A 435 -11.30 -21.72 11.95
C ASP A 435 -10.04 -22.50 11.61
N CYS A 436 -8.97 -22.34 12.40
CA CYS A 436 -7.67 -22.95 12.15
C CYS A 436 -7.25 -23.97 13.22
N LEU A 437 -8.19 -24.55 13.96
CA LEU A 437 -7.92 -25.65 14.90
C LEU A 437 -7.21 -26.82 14.22
N GLU A 438 -7.44 -27.04 12.92
CA GLU A 438 -6.87 -28.14 12.17
C GLU A 438 -5.38 -27.93 11.84
N PHE A 439 -4.95 -26.66 11.76
CA PHE A 439 -3.62 -26.26 11.29
C PHE A 439 -2.63 -25.94 12.42
N HIS A 440 -3.14 -25.62 13.61
CA HIS A 440 -2.32 -25.22 14.76
C HIS A 440 -2.42 -26.21 15.93
N GLY A 441 -1.71 -25.89 17.02
CA GLY A 441 -1.80 -26.65 18.26
C GLY A 441 -1.05 -27.98 18.23
N CYS A 442 -1.78 -29.07 18.46
CA CYS A 442 -1.21 -30.40 18.64
C CYS A 442 -1.15 -31.22 17.34
N CYS A 443 0.05 -31.67 16.95
CA CYS A 443 0.26 -32.50 15.76
C CYS A 443 -0.31 -33.93 15.84
N ALA A 444 -0.93 -34.34 16.95
CA ALA A 444 -1.58 -35.65 17.04
C ALA A 444 -2.86 -35.74 16.18
N GLY A 445 -3.33 -34.62 15.61
CA GLY A 445 -4.53 -34.57 14.78
C GLY A 445 -5.76 -35.04 15.55
N GLU A 446 -6.55 -35.92 14.94
CA GLU A 446 -7.74 -36.54 15.54
C GLU A 446 -7.42 -37.33 16.83
N ALA A 447 -6.20 -37.82 17.01
CA ALA A 447 -5.82 -38.50 18.25
C ALA A 447 -5.69 -37.55 19.45
N CYS A 448 -5.70 -36.23 19.25
CA CYS A 448 -5.68 -35.24 20.33
C CYS A 448 -7.06 -35.10 20.98
N PRO A 449 -7.25 -35.52 22.25
CA PRO A 449 -8.56 -35.40 22.92
C PRO A 449 -8.96 -33.93 23.14
N GLU A 450 -7.98 -33.06 23.39
CA GLU A 450 -8.24 -31.64 23.62
C GLU A 450 -8.69 -30.93 22.34
N ARG A 451 -8.11 -31.27 21.18
CA ARG A 451 -8.55 -30.75 19.89
C ARG A 451 -9.99 -31.17 19.60
N ARG A 452 -10.33 -32.45 19.79
CA ARG A 452 -11.71 -32.95 19.64
C ARG A 452 -12.70 -32.23 20.55
N ALA A 453 -12.29 -31.95 21.80
CA ALA A 453 -13.14 -31.21 22.72
C ALA A 453 -13.35 -29.75 22.28
N LEU A 454 -12.32 -29.11 21.71
CA LEU A 454 -12.45 -27.76 21.13
C LEU A 454 -13.28 -27.78 19.84
N GLU A 455 -13.15 -28.79 18.98
CA GLU A 455 -14.00 -28.96 17.79
C GLU A 455 -15.48 -29.12 18.19
N ALA A 456 -15.79 -29.92 19.22
CA ALA A 456 -17.14 -30.05 19.74
C ALA A 456 -17.68 -28.77 20.41
N LEU A 457 -16.80 -27.92 20.97
CA LEU A 457 -17.17 -26.60 21.48
C LEU A 457 -17.42 -25.61 20.32
N ARG A 458 -16.62 -25.70 19.25
CA ARG A 458 -16.81 -24.91 18.03
C ARG A 458 -18.18 -25.16 17.42
N GLU A 459 -18.62 -26.43 17.36
CA GLU A 459 -19.96 -26.80 16.86
C GLU A 459 -21.12 -26.23 17.69
N LYS A 460 -20.91 -26.02 18.99
CA LYS A 460 -21.92 -25.49 19.92
C LYS A 460 -21.85 -23.97 20.10
N ARG A 461 -20.82 -23.33 19.55
CA ARG A 461 -20.59 -21.91 19.71
C ARG A 461 -21.70 -21.14 19.01
N VAL A 462 -22.31 -20.22 19.74
CA VAL A 462 -23.23 -19.23 19.17
C VAL A 462 -22.43 -17.96 18.88
N ARG A 463 -22.49 -17.49 17.63
CA ARG A 463 -21.81 -16.26 17.21
C ARG A 463 -22.35 -15.05 17.97
N GLY A 464 -21.46 -14.14 18.32
CA GLY A 464 -21.69 -12.97 19.17
C GLY A 464 -21.67 -13.29 20.67
N VAL A 465 -21.69 -14.56 21.06
CA VAL A 465 -21.72 -14.98 22.47
C VAL A 465 -20.33 -15.45 22.89
N ARG A 466 -19.66 -14.59 23.67
CA ARG A 466 -18.33 -14.90 24.20
C ARG A 466 -18.42 -15.65 25.52
N ASP A 467 -17.75 -16.80 25.58
CA ASP A 467 -17.46 -17.50 26.82
C ASP A 467 -15.95 -17.35 27.13
N PRO A 468 -15.58 -16.47 28.09
CA PRO A 468 -14.19 -16.23 28.42
C PRO A 468 -13.43 -17.49 28.87
N LYS A 469 -14.11 -18.49 29.46
CA LYS A 469 -13.46 -19.73 29.89
C LYS A 469 -13.11 -20.60 28.69
N VAL A 470 -14.02 -20.71 27.74
CA VAL A 470 -13.80 -21.47 26.50
C VAL A 470 -12.72 -20.82 25.65
N GLU A 471 -12.71 -19.49 25.55
CA GLU A 471 -11.67 -18.76 24.83
C GLU A 471 -10.29 -18.84 25.49
N ALA A 472 -10.23 -18.73 26.82
CA ALA A 472 -8.98 -18.94 27.56
C ALA A 472 -8.44 -20.37 27.35
N ARG A 473 -9.33 -21.36 27.26
CA ARG A 473 -8.98 -22.75 26.94
C ARG A 473 -8.42 -22.87 25.51
N LEU A 474 -9.07 -22.24 24.53
CA LEU A 474 -8.61 -22.19 23.14
C LEU A 474 -7.22 -21.54 23.03
N ASP A 475 -7.06 -20.35 23.62
CA ASP A 475 -5.80 -19.62 23.65
C ASP A 475 -4.68 -20.47 24.24
N ALA A 476 -4.94 -21.06 25.41
CA ALA A 476 -4.03 -21.97 26.08
C ALA A 476 -3.66 -23.18 25.22
N TRP A 477 -4.61 -23.78 24.50
CA TRP A 477 -4.35 -24.97 23.69
C TRP A 477 -3.37 -24.73 22.55
N GLY A 478 -3.44 -23.58 21.86
CA GLY A 478 -2.49 -23.27 20.79
C GLY A 478 -1.18 -22.66 21.30
N ALA A 479 -1.16 -22.05 22.49
CA ALA A 479 0.05 -21.48 23.09
C ALA A 479 0.93 -22.51 23.85
N LYS A 480 0.32 -23.52 24.47
CA LYS A 480 1.00 -24.53 25.32
C LYS A 480 1.67 -25.74 24.63
N PRO A 481 1.49 -26.06 23.33
CA PRO A 481 2.14 -27.21 22.74
C PRO A 481 3.65 -27.14 22.88
N LYS A 482 4.24 -28.22 23.39
CA LYS A 482 5.69 -28.34 23.53
C LYS A 482 6.28 -28.91 22.26
N ALA A 483 7.32 -28.26 21.76
CA ALA A 483 8.08 -28.73 20.62
C ALA A 483 8.66 -30.13 20.90
N CYS A 484 8.74 -30.97 19.88
CA CYS A 484 9.51 -32.20 19.93
C CYS A 484 10.97 -31.86 20.26
N ALA A 485 11.46 -32.28 21.43
CA ALA A 485 12.80 -31.95 21.93
C ALA A 485 13.93 -32.34 20.95
N ALA A 486 13.67 -33.33 20.09
CA ALA A 486 14.67 -33.86 19.18
C ALA A 486 14.76 -33.11 17.84
N CYS A 487 13.65 -32.58 17.30
CA CYS A 487 13.66 -31.91 15.98
C CYS A 487 13.07 -30.49 15.96
N GLY A 488 12.34 -30.06 16.99
CA GLY A 488 11.70 -28.75 17.07
C GLY A 488 10.56 -28.50 16.07
N MET A 489 10.31 -29.43 15.13
CA MET A 489 9.39 -29.25 13.99
C MET A 489 7.92 -29.43 14.36
N THR A 490 7.60 -30.44 15.18
CA THR A 490 6.22 -30.75 15.61
C THR A 490 6.01 -30.32 17.05
N ALA A 491 4.75 -30.04 17.42
CA ALA A 491 4.39 -29.68 18.78
C ALA A 491 3.23 -30.55 19.31
N TYR A 492 3.27 -30.83 20.61
CA TYR A 492 2.28 -31.69 21.27
C TYR A 492 1.75 -31.02 22.53
N CYS A 493 0.44 -31.07 22.75
CA CYS A 493 -0.14 -30.59 24.01
C CYS A 493 0.18 -31.51 25.19
N SER A 494 0.55 -32.77 24.95
CA SER A 494 0.88 -33.76 25.98
C SER A 494 1.84 -34.85 25.47
N ALA A 495 2.52 -35.54 26.40
CA ALA A 495 3.36 -36.70 26.10
C ALA A 495 2.54 -37.88 25.52
N ALA A 496 1.26 -38.00 25.89
CA ALA A 496 0.36 -38.99 25.30
C ALA A 496 0.13 -38.71 23.81
N CYS A 497 -0.14 -37.45 23.45
CA CYS A 497 -0.27 -37.04 22.05
C CYS A 497 1.03 -37.25 21.25
N GLN A 498 2.19 -36.99 21.87
CA GLN A 498 3.48 -37.28 21.25
C GLN A 498 3.66 -38.78 20.98
N ARG A 499 3.37 -39.65 21.95
CA ARG A 499 3.46 -41.11 21.79
C ARG A 499 2.50 -41.62 20.71
N ALA A 500 1.28 -41.11 20.67
CA ALA A 500 0.28 -41.46 19.66
C ALA A 500 0.73 -41.06 18.24
N HIS A 501 1.34 -39.89 18.08
CA HIS A 501 1.82 -39.42 16.78
C HIS A 501 3.21 -39.98 16.38
N TRP A 502 3.98 -40.50 17.34
CA TRP A 502 5.37 -40.92 17.14
C TRP A 502 5.59 -41.88 15.96
N PRO A 503 4.75 -42.92 15.73
CA PRO A 503 4.94 -43.83 14.60
C PRO A 503 4.99 -43.10 13.25
N LYS A 504 4.19 -42.04 13.08
CA LYS A 504 4.18 -41.20 11.87
C LYS A 504 5.35 -40.20 11.87
N HIS A 505 5.65 -39.59 13.01
CA HIS A 505 6.66 -38.53 13.13
C HIS A 505 8.12 -39.01 13.09
N LYS A 506 8.40 -40.25 13.52
CA LYS A 506 9.76 -40.74 13.78
C LYS A 506 10.72 -40.54 12.60
N LEU A 507 10.28 -40.86 11.38
CA LEU A 507 11.11 -40.77 10.18
C LEU A 507 11.51 -39.30 9.88
N ASP A 508 10.54 -38.38 9.93
CA ASP A 508 10.79 -36.95 9.72
C ASP A 508 11.69 -36.36 10.79
N CYS A 509 11.47 -36.76 12.05
CA CYS A 509 12.30 -36.35 13.17
C CYS A 509 13.78 -36.72 12.95
N LEU A 510 14.04 -37.96 12.52
CA LEU A 510 15.40 -38.44 12.26
C LEU A 510 16.04 -37.73 11.07
N LYS A 511 15.28 -37.50 9.99
CA LYS A 511 15.75 -36.78 8.80
C LYS A 511 16.19 -35.35 9.17
N LYS A 512 15.36 -34.63 9.93
CA LYS A 512 15.67 -33.26 10.35
C LYS A 512 16.88 -33.19 11.27
N ARG A 513 17.04 -34.14 12.19
CA ARG A 513 18.22 -34.23 13.06
C ARG A 513 19.52 -34.39 12.27
N LYS A 514 19.52 -35.22 11.23
CA LYS A 514 20.69 -35.38 10.35
C LYS A 514 21.03 -34.07 9.65
N SER A 515 20.03 -33.38 9.09
CA SER A 515 20.24 -32.08 8.44
C SER A 515 20.73 -31.00 9.41
N ALA A 516 20.24 -30.97 10.65
CA ALA A 516 20.70 -30.02 11.66
C ALA A 516 22.16 -30.27 12.06
N LYS A 517 22.55 -31.55 12.23
CA LYS A 517 23.94 -31.92 12.52
C LYS A 517 24.88 -31.52 11.37
N ALA A 518 24.46 -31.72 10.13
CA ALA A 518 25.24 -31.36 8.93
C ALA A 518 25.42 -29.84 8.74
N ARG A 519 24.62 -28.99 9.40
CA ARG A 519 24.80 -27.53 9.38
C ARG A 519 25.74 -27.01 10.47
N GLN A 520 26.02 -27.83 11.48
CA GLN A 520 26.89 -27.48 12.61
C GLN A 520 28.34 -27.91 12.38
N THR A 521 28.54 -28.89 11.49
CA THR A 521 29.83 -29.30 10.92
C THR A 521 30.15 -28.44 9.72
#